data_AF-A0A936IDA3-F1
#
_entry.id   AF-A0A936IDA3-F1
#
_cell.length_a   1.000
_cell.length_b   1.000
_cell.length_c   1.000
_cell.angle_alpha   90.00
_cell.angle_beta   90.00
_cell.angle_gamma   90.00
#
_symmetry.space_group_name_H-M   'P 1'
#
loop_
_entity.id
_entity.type
_entity.pdbx_description
1 polymer ?
#
loop_
_entity_poly.entity_id
_entity_poly.type
_entity_poly.pdbx_seq_one_letter_code
_entity_poly.pdbx_strand_id
1 'polypeptide(L)'
;MRNFDIEKYINGEMTEEELEAFDRQLKLDPDLQAEVHQTRELIKDLRRIGLSEKIQQAQQNNRRLKWIKWIAIAGLISVGILYFSTINFTSDSGLHPAKTILIPEQVDKILLPEDSLQNNSKQPIRDSLPKQQETLPKETPIFAWQDPGSAREMADFYFSTPEDFSYVRGGSTESLLDSAKMEFNLEAYSKALDYLHKLTNVSFEKPYFQAICYFRLGKYTDAGNLFKLSLSQSPDPQKTMDIEWYSFLNALACGKPCNKEFTRLSQSIQKDEASLLKAGQIDFKKEDQNSPAN
;
A
#
# COMPACT_ATOMS: atom_id res chain seq x y z
N MET A 1 0.99 6.08 -13.46
CA MET A 1 -0.38 5.49 -13.44
C MET A 1 -0.37 4.00 -13.78
N ARG A 2 0.46 3.51 -14.73
CA ARG A 2 0.49 2.10 -15.19
C ARG A 2 0.67 1.03 -14.09
N ASN A 3 1.63 1.18 -13.17
CA ASN A 3 1.94 0.11 -12.20
C ASN A 3 0.78 -0.19 -11.24
N PHE A 4 -0.05 0.80 -10.94
CA PHE A 4 -1.18 0.62 -10.02
C PHE A 4 -2.26 -0.31 -10.60
N ASP A 5 -2.51 -0.20 -11.91
CA ASP A 5 -3.51 -1.02 -12.59
C ASP A 5 -3.01 -2.47 -12.72
N ILE A 6 -1.72 -2.69 -12.96
CA ILE A 6 -1.10 -4.03 -12.98
C ILE A 6 -1.30 -4.77 -11.64
N GLU A 7 -1.07 -4.10 -10.51
CA GLU A 7 -1.25 -4.74 -9.20
C GLU A 7 -2.71 -5.08 -8.91
N LYS A 8 -3.63 -4.14 -9.16
CA LYS A 8 -5.07 -4.38 -9.02
C LYS A 8 -5.50 -5.59 -9.86
N TYR A 9 -5.02 -5.67 -11.10
CA TYR A 9 -5.28 -6.79 -11.99
C TYR A 9 -4.78 -8.12 -11.41
N ILE A 10 -3.52 -8.18 -10.95
CA ILE A 10 -2.92 -9.40 -10.39
C ILE A 10 -3.59 -9.82 -9.08
N ASN A 11 -4.07 -8.87 -8.29
CA ASN A 11 -4.77 -9.13 -7.03
C ASN A 11 -6.26 -9.42 -7.21
N GLY A 12 -6.83 -9.27 -8.43
CA GLY A 12 -8.26 -9.45 -8.68
C GLY A 12 -9.13 -8.37 -8.05
N GLU A 13 -8.60 -7.15 -7.92
CA GLU A 13 -9.27 -6.00 -7.29
C GLU A 13 -9.91 -5.03 -8.30
N MET A 14 -9.84 -5.32 -9.60
CA MET A 14 -10.48 -4.52 -10.64
C MET A 14 -12.00 -4.78 -10.69
N THR A 15 -12.77 -3.74 -11.04
CA THR A 15 -14.19 -3.95 -11.41
C THR A 15 -14.29 -4.70 -12.74
N GLU A 16 -15.46 -5.21 -13.09
CA GLU A 16 -15.67 -5.94 -14.34
C GLU A 16 -15.35 -5.05 -15.56
N GLU A 17 -15.75 -3.78 -15.53
CA GLU A 17 -15.47 -2.82 -16.60
C GLU A 17 -13.98 -2.46 -16.69
N GLU A 18 -13.31 -2.25 -15.54
CA GLU A 18 -11.86 -2.02 -15.47
C GLU A 18 -11.09 -3.23 -16.03
N LEU A 19 -11.51 -4.44 -15.65
CA LEU A 19 -10.90 -5.70 -16.07
C LEU A 19 -11.01 -5.89 -17.60
N GLU A 20 -12.19 -5.66 -18.19
CA GLU A 20 -12.37 -5.75 -19.64
C GLU A 20 -11.55 -4.71 -20.41
N ALA A 21 -11.44 -3.49 -19.88
CA ALA A 21 -10.62 -2.45 -20.48
C ALA A 21 -9.12 -2.82 -20.42
N PHE A 22 -8.67 -3.34 -19.28
CA PHE A 22 -7.29 -3.75 -19.06
C PHE A 22 -6.92 -4.97 -19.91
N ASP A 23 -7.79 -5.98 -20.00
CA ASP A 23 -7.58 -7.16 -20.85
C ASP A 23 -7.52 -6.79 -22.34
N ARG A 24 -8.27 -5.77 -22.76
CA ARG A 24 -8.16 -5.21 -24.12
C ARG A 24 -6.81 -4.55 -24.35
N GLN A 25 -6.31 -3.75 -23.40
CA GLN A 25 -4.98 -3.15 -23.49
C GLN A 25 -3.88 -4.21 -23.49
N LEU A 26 -3.97 -5.20 -22.61
CA LEU A 26 -3.06 -6.34 -22.58
C LEU A 26 -2.96 -7.05 -23.93
N LYS A 27 -4.07 -7.26 -24.65
CA LYS A 27 -4.04 -7.90 -25.97
C LYS A 27 -3.36 -7.03 -27.05
N LEU A 28 -3.42 -5.72 -26.91
CA LEU A 28 -2.91 -4.76 -27.89
C LEU A 28 -1.45 -4.36 -27.64
N ASP A 29 -0.99 -4.43 -26.39
CA ASP A 29 0.32 -3.96 -25.95
C ASP A 29 1.19 -5.12 -25.42
N PRO A 30 2.14 -5.64 -26.23
CA PRO A 30 3.02 -6.73 -25.80
C PRO A 30 4.00 -6.33 -24.70
N ASP A 31 4.36 -5.04 -24.59
CA ASP A 31 5.25 -4.55 -23.53
C ASP A 31 4.51 -4.60 -22.19
N LEU A 32 3.23 -4.22 -22.17
CA LEU A 32 2.36 -4.34 -21.00
C LEU A 32 2.18 -5.81 -20.56
N GLN A 33 2.08 -6.76 -21.50
CA GLN A 33 2.03 -8.18 -21.15
C GLN A 33 3.30 -8.65 -20.45
N ALA A 34 4.47 -8.23 -20.96
CA ALA A 34 5.74 -8.55 -20.34
C ALA A 34 5.83 -7.97 -18.93
N GLU A 35 5.42 -6.71 -18.73
CA GLU A 35 5.39 -6.05 -17.43
C GLU A 35 4.45 -6.75 -16.43
N VAL A 36 3.25 -7.14 -16.85
CA VAL A 36 2.29 -7.90 -16.03
C VAL A 36 2.85 -9.27 -15.66
N HIS A 37 3.50 -9.97 -16.59
CA HIS A 37 4.12 -11.27 -16.31
C HIS A 37 5.26 -11.14 -15.29
N GLN A 38 6.16 -10.16 -15.48
CA GLN A 38 7.26 -9.89 -14.54
C GLN A 38 6.74 -9.54 -13.15
N THR A 39 5.76 -8.65 -13.07
CA THR A 39 5.13 -8.24 -11.80
C THR A 39 4.41 -9.42 -11.14
N ARG A 40 3.79 -10.31 -11.91
CA ARG A 40 3.12 -11.51 -11.39
C ARG A 40 4.10 -12.50 -10.77
N GLU A 41 5.20 -12.83 -11.45
CA GLU A 41 6.21 -13.73 -10.90
C GLU A 41 6.90 -13.12 -9.67
N LEU A 42 7.14 -11.81 -9.69
CA LEU A 42 7.63 -11.10 -8.51
C LEU A 42 6.65 -11.16 -7.34
N ILE A 43 5.38 -10.77 -7.56
CA ILE A 43 4.36 -10.81 -6.51
C ILE A 43 4.28 -12.23 -5.97
N LYS A 44 4.31 -13.24 -6.83
CA LYS A 44 4.33 -14.66 -6.42
C LYS A 44 5.57 -15.00 -5.59
N ASP A 45 6.76 -14.50 -5.94
CA ASP A 45 7.97 -14.64 -5.12
C ASP A 45 7.79 -13.95 -3.76
N LEU A 46 7.26 -12.73 -3.73
CA LEU A 46 6.96 -12.00 -2.48
C LEU A 46 5.89 -12.71 -1.65
N ARG A 47 4.85 -13.26 -2.27
CA ARG A 47 3.81 -14.07 -1.62
C ARG A 47 4.38 -15.37 -1.07
N ARG A 48 5.27 -16.03 -1.82
CA ARG A 48 5.99 -17.22 -1.35
C ARG A 48 6.89 -16.89 -0.17
N ILE A 49 7.39 -15.67 -0.10
CA ILE A 49 8.18 -15.17 1.04
C ILE A 49 7.27 -14.73 2.22
N GLY A 50 5.94 -14.88 2.15
CA GLY A 50 5.08 -14.49 3.27
C GLY A 50 4.99 -12.98 3.48
N LEU A 51 5.52 -12.20 2.54
CA LEU A 51 5.42 -10.74 2.61
C LEU A 51 4.05 -10.27 2.14
N SER A 52 3.20 -11.13 1.57
CA SER A 52 1.93 -10.70 0.98
C SER A 52 0.97 -10.14 2.00
N GLU A 53 0.86 -10.72 3.19
CA GLU A 53 -0.05 -10.22 4.21
C GLU A 53 0.46 -8.89 4.77
N LYS A 54 1.78 -8.75 5.03
CA LYS A 54 2.35 -7.46 5.45
C LYS A 54 2.27 -6.38 4.37
N ILE A 55 2.52 -6.73 3.10
CA ILE A 55 2.34 -5.82 1.96
C ILE A 55 0.88 -5.42 1.86
N GLN A 56 -0.04 -6.38 1.91
CA GLN A 56 -1.47 -6.12 1.81
C GLN A 56 -1.98 -5.32 3.01
N GLN A 57 -1.47 -5.57 4.22
CA GLN A 57 -1.81 -4.82 5.43
C GLN A 57 -1.23 -3.40 5.40
N ALA A 58 0.03 -3.23 4.98
CA ALA A 58 0.66 -1.93 4.80
C ALA A 58 -0.05 -1.13 3.69
N GLN A 59 -0.40 -1.78 2.58
CA GLN A 59 -1.17 -1.18 1.49
C GLN A 59 -2.60 -0.85 1.92
N GLN A 60 -3.30 -1.74 2.63
CA GLN A 60 -4.66 -1.50 3.14
C GLN A 60 -4.69 -0.38 4.17
N ASN A 61 -3.72 -0.31 5.07
CA ASN A 61 -3.61 0.79 6.04
C ASN A 61 -3.36 2.12 5.32
N ASN A 62 -2.48 2.14 4.32
CA ASN A 62 -2.22 3.35 3.52
C ASN A 62 -3.47 3.76 2.69
N ARG A 63 -4.20 2.79 2.12
CA ARG A 63 -5.47 3.02 1.41
C ARG A 63 -6.55 3.57 2.33
N ARG A 64 -6.75 2.96 3.51
CA ARG A 64 -7.71 3.43 4.53
C ARG A 64 -7.38 4.84 5.01
N LEU A 65 -6.11 5.13 5.27
CA LEU A 65 -5.68 6.45 5.71
C LEU A 65 -5.95 7.52 4.65
N LYS A 66 -5.64 7.25 3.37
CA LYS A 66 -5.98 8.17 2.26
C LYS A 66 -7.48 8.42 2.19
N TRP A 67 -8.29 7.38 2.32
CA TRP A 67 -9.75 7.49 2.30
C TRP A 67 -10.28 8.31 3.49
N ILE A 68 -9.78 8.05 4.71
CA ILE A 68 -10.12 8.82 5.91
C ILE A 68 -9.73 10.30 5.76
N LYS A 69 -8.55 10.60 5.19
CA LYS A 69 -8.13 11.98 4.91
C LYS A 69 -9.10 12.69 3.96
N TRP A 70 -9.56 12.01 2.91
CA TRP A 70 -10.58 12.56 2.00
C TRP A 70 -11.92 12.82 2.70
N ILE A 71 -12.36 11.90 3.56
CA ILE A 71 -13.58 12.09 4.36
C ILE A 71 -13.44 13.28 5.31
N ALA A 72 -12.31 13.42 5.98
CA ALA A 72 -12.06 14.54 6.88
C ALA A 72 -12.10 15.89 6.15
N ILE A 73 -11.49 15.97 4.96
CA ILE A 73 -11.54 17.17 4.12
C ILE A 73 -12.97 17.47 3.66
N ALA A 74 -13.70 16.47 3.16
CA ALA A 74 -15.09 16.63 2.74
C ALA A 74 -16.00 17.06 3.90
N GLY A 75 -15.77 16.52 5.10
CA GLY A 75 -16.48 16.90 6.33
C GLY A 75 -16.25 18.37 6.69
N LEU A 76 -15.00 18.85 6.65
CA LEU A 76 -14.67 20.25 6.91
C LEU A 76 -15.32 21.21 5.91
N ILE A 77 -15.31 20.86 4.63
CA ILE A 77 -15.98 21.66 3.58
C ILE A 77 -17.49 21.72 3.84
N SER A 78 -18.11 20.58 4.19
CA SER A 78 -19.56 20.51 4.44
C SER A 78 -19.97 21.38 5.63
N VAL A 79 -19.19 21.36 6.72
CA VAL A 79 -19.43 22.23 7.89
C VAL A 79 -19.25 23.70 7.51
N GLY A 80 -18.25 24.04 6.70
CA GLY A 80 -18.03 25.40 6.19
C GLY A 80 -19.22 25.93 5.38
N ILE A 81 -19.80 25.10 4.50
CA ILE A 81 -20.99 25.46 3.71
C ILE A 81 -22.22 25.66 4.61
N LEU A 82 -22.43 24.79 5.60
CA LEU A 82 -23.53 24.94 6.56
C LEU A 82 -23.39 26.23 7.38
N TYR A 83 -22.19 26.51 7.88
CA TYR A 83 -21.90 27.74 8.61
C TYR A 83 -22.07 29.01 7.74
N PHE A 84 -21.62 28.96 6.49
CA PHE A 84 -21.79 30.08 5.56
C PHE A 84 -23.27 30.31 5.21
N SER A 85 -24.04 29.24 5.09
CA SER A 85 -25.48 29.30 4.82
C SER A 85 -26.24 29.90 6.00
N THR A 86 -25.93 29.53 7.25
CA THR A 86 -26.64 30.09 8.42
C THR A 86 -26.38 31.59 8.62
N ILE A 87 -25.20 32.09 8.24
CA ILE A 87 -24.87 33.51 8.36
C ILE A 87 -25.53 34.35 7.26
N ASN A 88 -25.51 33.87 6.01
CA ASN A 88 -25.97 34.68 4.86
C ASN A 88 -27.48 34.58 4.58
N PHE A 89 -28.20 33.63 5.16
CA PHE A 89 -29.64 33.44 4.89
C PHE A 89 -30.57 34.36 5.71
N THR A 90 -30.08 35.49 6.21
CA THR A 90 -30.90 36.55 6.84
C THR A 90 -31.30 37.66 5.86
N SER A 91 -31.21 37.42 4.55
CA SER A 91 -31.68 38.37 3.54
C SER A 91 -33.18 38.23 3.32
N ASP A 92 -33.90 39.09 4.04
CA ASP A 92 -35.28 39.53 3.85
C ASP A 92 -35.64 39.62 2.36
N SER A 93 -36.20 38.54 1.82
CA SER A 93 -36.72 38.49 0.46
C SER A 93 -38.23 38.61 0.57
N GLY A 94 -38.69 39.86 0.54
CA GLY A 94 -40.11 40.20 0.44
C GLY A 94 -40.78 39.39 -0.67
N LEU A 95 -41.73 38.55 -0.26
CA LEU A 95 -42.60 37.76 -1.12
C LEU A 95 -43.32 38.69 -2.12
N HIS A 96 -43.03 38.53 -3.40
CA HIS A 96 -44.04 38.73 -4.43
C HIS A 96 -44.57 37.35 -4.87
N PRO A 97 -45.89 37.09 -4.79
CA PRO A 97 -46.46 35.82 -5.20
C PRO A 97 -46.37 35.70 -6.73
N ALA A 98 -45.46 34.85 -7.20
CA ALA A 98 -45.42 34.45 -8.60
C ALA A 98 -46.59 33.50 -8.88
N LYS A 99 -47.41 33.91 -9.85
CA LYS A 99 -48.61 33.25 -10.35
C LYS A 99 -48.24 31.89 -10.95
N THR A 100 -48.78 30.81 -10.37
CA THR A 100 -48.67 29.43 -10.84
C THR A 100 -49.21 29.31 -12.27
N ILE A 101 -48.33 29.02 -13.24
CA ILE A 101 -48.73 28.56 -14.57
C ILE A 101 -48.51 27.06 -14.60
N LEU A 102 -49.63 26.32 -14.67
CA LEU A 102 -49.68 24.89 -14.90
C LEU A 102 -49.14 24.57 -16.30
N ILE A 103 -48.05 23.82 -16.37
CA ILE A 103 -47.59 23.16 -17.60
C ILE A 103 -47.85 21.66 -17.42
N PRO A 104 -48.62 21.02 -18.33
CA PRO A 104 -48.93 19.61 -18.25
C PRO A 104 -47.70 18.74 -18.53
N GLU A 105 -47.52 17.75 -17.67
CA GLU A 105 -46.51 16.70 -17.73
C GLU A 105 -46.89 15.70 -18.84
N GLN A 106 -46.11 15.67 -19.92
CA GLN A 106 -46.23 14.65 -20.96
C GLN A 106 -45.26 13.52 -20.66
N VAL A 107 -45.83 12.36 -20.34
CA VAL A 107 -45.14 11.11 -20.02
C VAL A 107 -44.81 10.38 -21.31
N ASP A 108 -43.53 10.37 -21.71
CA ASP A 108 -43.03 9.46 -22.73
C ASP A 108 -42.41 8.22 -22.08
N LYS A 109 -43.17 7.13 -22.12
CA LYS A 109 -42.69 5.77 -21.83
C LYS A 109 -41.78 5.31 -22.97
N ILE A 110 -40.48 5.18 -22.68
CA ILE A 110 -39.54 4.46 -23.54
C ILE A 110 -39.63 2.96 -23.18
N LEU A 111 -40.19 2.18 -24.11
CA LEU A 111 -40.15 0.72 -24.14
C LEU A 111 -38.73 0.29 -24.57
N LEU A 112 -38.07 -0.52 -23.73
CA LEU A 112 -36.86 -1.25 -24.08
C LEU A 112 -37.23 -2.73 -24.34
N PRO A 113 -36.75 -3.36 -25.42
CA PRO A 113 -37.02 -4.76 -25.72
C PRO A 113 -36.23 -5.68 -24.79
N GLU A 114 -36.94 -6.63 -24.20
CA GLU A 114 -36.39 -7.76 -23.45
C GLU A 114 -35.98 -8.83 -24.46
N ASP A 115 -34.72 -8.79 -24.92
CA ASP A 115 -34.15 -9.83 -25.78
C ASP A 115 -33.62 -10.98 -24.93
N SER A 116 -34.31 -12.09 -25.08
CA SER A 116 -34.03 -13.42 -24.55
C SER A 116 -32.64 -13.94 -24.94
N LEU A 117 -31.84 -14.33 -23.94
CA LEU A 117 -30.68 -15.19 -24.12
C LEU A 117 -30.90 -16.52 -23.39
N GLN A 118 -31.44 -17.49 -24.12
CA GLN A 118 -31.26 -18.91 -23.81
C GLN A 118 -29.80 -19.26 -24.05
N ASN A 119 -29.07 -19.68 -23.01
CA ASN A 119 -27.79 -20.35 -23.20
C ASN A 119 -27.79 -21.70 -22.48
N ASN A 120 -27.80 -22.76 -23.29
CA ASN A 120 -27.70 -24.15 -22.89
C ASN A 120 -26.25 -24.47 -22.52
N SER A 121 -25.91 -24.45 -21.23
CA SER A 121 -24.60 -24.93 -20.76
C SER A 121 -24.69 -26.41 -20.40
N LYS A 122 -24.22 -27.27 -21.32
CA LYS A 122 -23.88 -28.66 -21.06
C LYS A 122 -22.57 -28.70 -20.26
N GLN A 123 -22.60 -29.28 -19.07
CA GLN A 123 -21.41 -29.61 -18.29
C GLN A 123 -20.56 -30.67 -19.03
N PRO A 124 -19.25 -30.46 -19.21
CA PRO A 124 -18.36 -31.54 -19.58
C PRO A 124 -18.00 -32.39 -18.35
N ILE A 125 -17.96 -33.69 -18.61
CA ILE A 125 -17.59 -34.78 -17.71
C ILE A 125 -16.16 -34.56 -17.19
N ARG A 126 -16.01 -34.63 -15.88
CA ARG A 126 -14.77 -34.43 -15.13
C ARG A 126 -14.00 -35.74 -15.08
N ASP A 127 -13.13 -35.96 -16.06
CA ASP A 127 -12.17 -37.07 -16.00
C ASP A 127 -11.05 -36.76 -14.99
N SER A 128 -10.87 -37.73 -14.10
CA SER A 128 -9.88 -37.80 -13.02
C SER A 128 -8.44 -37.58 -13.52
N LEU A 129 -7.83 -36.49 -13.08
CA LEU A 129 -6.43 -36.16 -13.35
C LEU A 129 -5.50 -37.04 -12.48
N PRO A 130 -4.39 -37.59 -13.02
CA PRO A 130 -3.42 -38.37 -12.25
C PRO A 130 -2.63 -37.47 -11.30
N LYS A 131 -2.39 -37.99 -10.10
CA LYS A 131 -1.61 -37.37 -9.02
C LYS A 131 -0.12 -37.36 -9.42
N GLN A 132 0.35 -36.28 -10.04
CA GLN A 132 1.78 -36.06 -10.29
C GLN A 132 2.49 -35.74 -8.97
N GLN A 133 3.47 -36.57 -8.61
CA GLN A 133 4.37 -36.30 -7.50
C GLN A 133 5.24 -35.08 -7.83
N GLU A 134 5.02 -34.01 -7.08
CA GLU A 134 5.70 -32.74 -7.19
C GLU A 134 7.12 -32.88 -6.63
N THR A 135 8.10 -33.06 -7.51
CA THR A 135 9.52 -32.93 -7.16
C THR A 135 9.78 -31.49 -6.74
N LEU A 136 10.19 -31.30 -5.48
CA LEU A 136 10.50 -30.00 -4.87
C LEU A 136 11.37 -29.15 -5.84
N PRO A 137 10.85 -28.05 -6.41
CA PRO A 137 11.55 -27.29 -7.43
C PRO A 137 12.86 -26.75 -6.88
N LYS A 138 13.96 -27.08 -7.55
CA LYS A 138 15.28 -26.48 -7.37
C LYS A 138 15.10 -24.96 -7.37
N GLU A 139 15.46 -24.30 -6.29
CA GLU A 139 15.25 -22.86 -6.07
C GLU A 139 15.72 -22.07 -7.29
N THR A 140 14.76 -21.61 -8.09
CA THR A 140 15.03 -20.66 -9.16
C THR A 140 15.45 -19.34 -8.51
N PRO A 141 16.55 -18.72 -8.96
CA PRO A 141 16.97 -17.43 -8.43
C PRO A 141 15.82 -16.42 -8.58
N ILE A 142 15.52 -15.71 -7.49
CA ILE A 142 14.45 -14.71 -7.42
C ILE A 142 14.62 -13.74 -8.59
N PHE A 143 13.58 -13.61 -9.43
CA PHE A 143 13.65 -12.92 -10.71
C PHE A 143 14.07 -11.45 -10.58
N ALA A 144 13.74 -10.81 -9.44
CA ALA A 144 14.05 -9.42 -9.12
C ALA A 144 15.53 -9.04 -9.27
N TRP A 145 16.47 -9.99 -9.17
CA TRP A 145 17.90 -9.68 -9.25
C TRP A 145 18.48 -9.64 -10.67
N GLN A 146 17.69 -10.00 -11.69
CA GLN A 146 18.16 -10.02 -13.08
C GLN A 146 18.19 -8.61 -13.69
N ASP A 147 17.32 -7.71 -13.22
CA ASP A 147 17.30 -6.30 -13.59
C ASP A 147 17.33 -5.41 -12.33
N PRO A 148 18.48 -4.77 -12.02
CA PRO A 148 18.61 -3.84 -10.90
C PRO A 148 17.63 -2.66 -10.94
N GLY A 149 17.19 -2.24 -12.13
CA GLY A 149 16.19 -1.18 -12.29
C GLY A 149 14.86 -1.62 -11.68
N SER A 150 14.41 -2.82 -12.05
CA SER A 150 13.17 -3.40 -11.52
C SER A 150 13.18 -3.53 -9.99
N ALA A 151 14.25 -4.06 -9.37
CA ALA A 151 14.32 -4.23 -7.92
C ALA A 151 14.24 -2.90 -7.15
N ARG A 152 14.89 -1.86 -7.69
CA ARG A 152 14.81 -0.51 -7.13
C ARG A 152 13.40 0.06 -7.25
N GLU A 153 12.79 -0.02 -8.42
CA GLU A 153 11.43 0.49 -8.65
C GLU A 153 10.42 -0.20 -7.73
N MET A 154 10.55 -1.50 -7.50
CA MET A 154 9.72 -2.22 -6.53
C MET A 154 9.94 -1.74 -5.10
N ALA A 155 11.20 -1.58 -4.69
CA ALA A 155 11.51 -1.12 -3.35
C ALA A 155 10.95 0.29 -3.11
N ASP A 156 11.07 1.18 -4.09
CA ASP A 156 10.48 2.53 -4.07
C ASP A 156 8.94 2.47 -4.07
N PHE A 157 8.35 1.52 -4.81
CA PHE A 157 6.90 1.33 -4.86
C PHE A 157 6.32 0.88 -3.51
N TYR A 158 6.97 -0.07 -2.84
CA TYR A 158 6.56 -0.58 -1.53
C TYR A 158 7.03 0.28 -0.35
N PHE A 159 7.87 1.28 -0.62
CA PHE A 159 8.30 2.23 0.38
C PHE A 159 7.13 3.16 0.76
N SER A 160 6.71 3.09 2.03
CA SER A 160 5.85 4.10 2.65
C SER A 160 6.68 5.03 3.51
N THR A 161 6.31 6.32 3.57
CA THR A 161 6.94 7.22 4.53
C THR A 161 6.47 6.86 5.95
N PRO A 162 7.39 6.62 6.92
CA PRO A 162 7.02 6.39 8.31
C PRO A 162 6.20 7.56 8.88
N GLU A 163 5.14 7.25 9.64
CA GLU A 163 4.20 8.25 10.15
C GLU A 163 4.88 9.31 11.03
N ASP A 164 5.84 8.89 11.86
CA ASP A 164 6.59 9.78 12.76
C ASP A 164 7.34 10.92 12.04
N PHE A 165 7.61 10.75 10.74
CA PHE A 165 8.31 11.73 9.92
C PHE A 165 7.36 12.67 9.17
N SER A 166 6.07 12.31 9.06
CA SER A 166 5.07 13.07 8.31
C SER A 166 4.43 14.22 9.08
N TYR A 167 4.63 14.32 10.40
CA TYR A 167 4.02 15.35 11.23
C TYR A 167 5.06 16.37 11.72
N VAL A 168 4.83 17.65 11.37
CA VAL A 168 5.52 18.80 11.96
C VAL A 168 4.54 19.46 12.94
N ARG A 169 4.88 19.51 14.23
CA ARG A 169 4.02 20.15 15.24
C ARG A 169 4.14 21.67 15.10
N GLY A 170 3.02 22.36 14.92
CA GLY A 170 3.02 23.81 14.79
C GLY A 170 3.44 24.52 16.09
N GLY A 171 4.50 25.33 16.03
CA GLY A 171 4.34 26.71 16.47
C GLY A 171 5.25 27.33 17.54
N SER A 172 6.30 26.72 18.12
CA SER A 172 7.07 27.51 19.11
C SER A 172 8.57 27.30 19.30
N THR A 173 9.22 26.30 18.70
CA THR A 173 10.67 26.30 18.50
C THR A 173 10.97 25.28 17.41
N GLU A 174 11.50 25.72 16.25
CA GLU A 174 11.99 24.76 15.24
C GLU A 174 13.16 23.98 15.84
N SER A 175 12.89 22.78 16.33
CA SER A 175 13.98 21.88 16.66
C SER A 175 14.70 21.50 15.36
N LEU A 176 16.01 21.23 15.42
CA LEU A 176 16.75 20.72 14.25
C LEU A 176 16.08 19.47 13.64
N LEU A 177 15.39 18.67 14.46
CA LEU A 177 14.64 17.52 14.00
C LEU A 177 13.37 17.94 13.22
N ASP A 178 12.65 18.97 13.66
CA ASP A 178 11.50 19.51 12.92
C ASP A 178 11.93 20.10 11.58
N SER A 179 13.05 20.82 11.53
CA SER A 179 13.62 21.31 10.26
C SER A 179 14.00 20.15 9.34
N ALA A 180 14.58 19.06 9.87
CA ALA A 180 14.86 17.86 9.08
C ALA A 180 13.58 17.21 8.53
N LYS A 181 12.51 17.09 9.34
CA LYS A 181 11.20 16.58 8.92
C LYS A 181 10.56 17.46 7.85
N MET A 182 10.65 18.77 8.00
CA MET A 182 10.13 19.71 7.00
C MET A 182 10.83 19.54 5.66
N GLU A 183 12.17 19.55 5.64
CA GLU A 183 12.94 19.33 4.40
C GLU A 183 12.69 17.93 3.82
N PHE A 184 12.53 16.92 4.66
CA PHE A 184 12.17 15.57 4.21
C PHE A 184 10.82 15.53 3.49
N ASN A 185 9.80 16.21 4.03
CA ASN A 185 8.47 16.30 3.44
C ASN A 185 8.46 17.13 2.14
N LEU A 186 9.42 18.03 1.96
CA LEU A 186 9.69 18.74 0.71
C LEU A 186 10.56 17.93 -0.28
N GLU A 187 10.84 16.66 0.03
CA GLU A 187 11.71 15.75 -0.73
C GLU A 187 13.16 16.25 -0.86
N ALA A 188 13.58 17.20 -0.02
CA ALA A 188 14.93 17.74 0.04
C ALA A 188 15.84 16.93 0.96
N TYR A 189 16.00 15.63 0.68
CA TYR A 189 16.67 14.66 1.56
C TYR A 189 18.11 15.04 1.93
N SER A 190 18.86 15.66 1.02
CA SER A 190 20.22 16.14 1.31
C SER A 190 20.22 17.22 2.39
N LYS A 191 19.28 18.18 2.34
CA LYS A 191 19.15 19.22 3.37
C LYS A 191 18.65 18.63 4.69
N ALA A 192 17.72 17.68 4.64
CA ALA A 192 17.29 16.95 5.82
C ALA A 192 18.48 16.29 6.53
N LEU A 193 19.40 15.65 5.78
CA LEU A 193 20.64 15.10 6.32
C LEU A 193 21.54 16.16 6.97
N ASP A 194 21.65 17.37 6.40
CA ASP A 194 22.43 18.46 7.01
C ASP A 194 21.89 18.85 8.40
N TYR A 195 20.57 18.89 8.57
CA TYR A 195 19.95 19.11 9.87
C TYR A 195 20.15 17.92 10.82
N LEU A 196 20.01 16.69 10.34
CA LEU A 196 20.22 15.48 11.15
C LEU A 196 21.67 15.35 11.63
N HIS A 197 22.66 15.75 10.83
CA HIS A 197 24.06 15.74 11.26
C HIS A 197 24.34 16.73 12.39
N LYS A 198 23.62 17.85 12.47
CA LYS A 198 23.75 18.86 13.53
C LYS A 198 23.12 18.43 14.86
N LEU A 199 22.25 17.41 14.85
CA LEU A 199 21.68 16.87 16.09
C LEU A 199 22.78 16.23 16.93
N THR A 200 22.94 16.70 18.17
CA THR A 200 23.92 16.15 19.14
C THR A 200 23.41 14.91 19.85
N ASN A 201 22.09 14.74 19.94
CA ASN A 201 21.49 13.56 20.55
C ASN A 201 21.65 12.34 19.62
N VAL A 202 22.12 11.23 20.19
CA VAL A 202 22.31 9.94 19.51
C VAL A 202 21.11 9.01 19.77
N SER A 203 19.89 9.56 19.85
CA SER A 203 18.68 8.74 19.94
C SER A 203 18.58 7.83 18.71
N PHE A 204 17.96 6.66 18.86
CA PHE A 204 17.78 5.68 17.76
C PHE A 204 17.05 6.29 16.55
N GLU A 205 16.23 7.34 16.76
CA GLU A 205 15.51 8.06 15.71
C GLU A 205 16.45 8.72 14.70
N LYS A 206 17.61 9.23 15.16
CA LYS A 206 18.58 9.91 14.28
C LYS A 206 19.13 8.98 13.20
N PRO A 207 19.80 7.84 13.53
CA PRO A 207 20.32 6.94 12.50
C PRO A 207 19.20 6.35 11.65
N TYR A 208 18.03 6.09 12.22
CA TYR A 208 16.88 5.58 11.46
C TYR A 208 16.41 6.59 10.42
N PHE A 209 16.26 7.85 10.80
CA PHE A 209 15.82 8.90 9.89
C PHE A 209 16.88 9.21 8.83
N GLN A 210 18.17 9.17 9.19
CA GLN A 210 19.26 9.26 8.22
C GLN A 210 19.23 8.10 7.22
N ALA A 211 18.99 6.87 7.68
CA ALA A 211 18.90 5.69 6.82
C ALA A 211 17.82 5.86 5.74
N ILE A 212 16.66 6.37 6.14
CA ILE A 212 15.54 6.65 5.24
C ILE A 212 15.91 7.74 4.22
N CYS A 213 16.58 8.82 4.62
CA CYS A 213 17.07 9.83 3.69
C CYS A 213 18.08 9.25 2.69
N TYR A 214 19.02 8.43 3.16
CA TYR A 214 20.01 7.77 2.29
C TYR A 214 19.36 6.79 1.31
N PHE A 215 18.34 6.04 1.74
CA PHE A 215 17.55 5.18 0.87
C PHE A 215 16.92 6.00 -0.27
N ARG A 216 16.26 7.13 0.05
CA ARG A 216 15.63 8.02 -0.94
C ARG A 216 16.62 8.68 -1.89
N LEU A 217 17.88 8.84 -1.47
CA LEU A 217 18.98 9.32 -2.31
C LEU A 217 19.65 8.21 -3.14
N GLY A 218 19.20 6.95 -3.03
CA GLY A 218 19.79 5.80 -3.72
C GLY A 218 21.13 5.34 -3.14
N LYS A 219 21.50 5.80 -1.93
CA LYS A 219 22.73 5.44 -1.22
C LYS A 219 22.49 4.21 -0.34
N TYR A 220 22.18 3.09 -0.95
CA TYR A 220 21.67 1.90 -0.25
C TYR A 220 22.67 1.25 0.71
N THR A 221 23.97 1.35 0.44
CA THR A 221 25.00 0.83 1.36
C THR A 221 25.04 1.63 2.66
N ASP A 222 25.00 2.96 2.57
CA ASP A 222 24.99 3.86 3.74
C ASP A 222 23.70 3.66 4.55
N ALA A 223 22.56 3.61 3.85
CA ALA A 223 21.26 3.33 4.44
C ALA A 223 21.25 1.98 5.18
N GLY A 224 21.78 0.92 4.56
CA GLY A 224 21.84 -0.42 5.16
C GLY A 224 22.65 -0.48 6.45
N ASN A 225 23.76 0.26 6.53
CA ASN A 225 24.56 0.35 7.75
C ASN A 225 23.81 1.07 8.86
N LEU A 226 23.10 2.15 8.54
CA LEU A 226 22.31 2.91 9.51
C LEU A 226 21.05 2.17 9.97
N PHE A 227 20.41 1.38 9.10
CA PHE A 227 19.31 0.51 9.51
C PHE A 227 19.78 -0.56 10.50
N LYS A 228 20.93 -1.20 10.28
CA LYS A 228 21.52 -2.15 11.25
C LYS A 228 21.77 -1.49 12.61
N LEU A 229 22.34 -0.28 12.59
CA LEU A 229 22.56 0.49 13.81
C LEU A 229 21.23 0.78 14.52
N SER A 230 20.22 1.20 13.77
CA SER A 230 18.88 1.50 14.29
C SER A 230 18.20 0.26 14.87
N LEU A 231 18.30 -0.90 14.23
CA LEU A 231 17.79 -2.18 14.74
C LEU A 231 18.43 -2.54 16.08
N SER A 232 19.75 -2.34 16.23
CA SER A 232 20.45 -2.64 17.48
C SER A 232 20.10 -1.72 18.65
N GLN A 233 19.48 -0.56 18.35
CA GLN A 233 19.14 0.48 19.33
C GLN A 233 17.64 0.62 19.56
N SER A 234 16.80 -0.05 18.76
CA SER A 234 15.34 0.10 18.82
C SER A 234 14.79 -0.44 20.15
N PRO A 235 14.15 0.40 20.98
CA PRO A 235 13.58 -0.04 22.25
C PRO A 235 12.18 -0.66 22.09
N ASP A 236 11.53 -0.40 20.96
CA ASP A 236 10.13 -0.75 20.70
C ASP A 236 10.03 -1.88 19.66
N PRO A 237 9.39 -3.02 19.99
CA PRO A 237 9.15 -4.11 19.04
C PRO A 237 8.44 -3.66 17.76
N GLN A 238 7.50 -2.70 17.84
CA GLN A 238 6.80 -2.21 16.66
C GLN A 238 7.76 -1.46 15.73
N LYS A 239 8.60 -0.57 16.28
CA LYS A 239 9.64 0.11 15.50
C LYS A 239 10.67 -0.85 14.94
N THR A 240 11.00 -1.91 15.66
CA THR A 240 11.91 -2.95 15.15
C THR A 240 11.35 -3.57 13.88
N MET A 241 10.06 -3.94 13.86
CA MET A 241 9.43 -4.48 12.65
C MET A 241 9.44 -3.48 11.49
N ASP A 242 9.17 -2.20 11.75
CA ASP A 242 9.22 -1.15 10.72
C ASP A 242 10.64 -1.05 10.14
N ILE A 243 11.66 -0.98 11.00
CA ILE A 243 13.06 -0.88 10.58
C ILE A 243 13.50 -2.13 9.80
N GLU A 244 13.07 -3.32 10.20
CA GLU A 244 13.34 -4.57 9.46
C GLU A 244 12.71 -4.55 8.06
N TRP A 245 11.49 -4.03 7.95
CA TRP A 245 10.83 -3.83 6.67
C TRP A 245 11.61 -2.87 5.76
N TYR A 246 12.02 -1.70 6.25
CA TYR A 246 12.83 -0.77 5.45
C TYR A 246 14.23 -1.32 5.15
N SER A 247 14.81 -2.11 6.06
CA SER A 247 16.06 -2.82 5.81
C SER A 247 15.92 -3.81 4.66
N PHE A 248 14.78 -4.52 4.60
CA PHE A 248 14.46 -5.46 3.53
C PHE A 248 14.32 -4.74 2.19
N LEU A 249 13.54 -3.65 2.14
CA LEU A 249 13.40 -2.83 0.93
C LEU A 249 14.75 -2.25 0.47
N ASN A 250 15.58 -1.79 1.40
CA ASN A 250 16.93 -1.33 1.11
C ASN A 250 17.82 -2.43 0.54
N ALA A 251 17.77 -3.64 1.10
CA ALA A 251 18.54 -4.77 0.61
C ALA A 251 18.08 -5.21 -0.79
N LEU A 252 16.77 -5.14 -1.07
CA LEU A 252 16.19 -5.36 -2.40
C LEU A 252 16.71 -4.31 -3.39
N ALA A 253 16.57 -3.01 -3.08
CA ALA A 253 17.01 -1.91 -3.94
C ALA A 253 18.53 -1.90 -4.19
N CYS A 254 19.32 -2.32 -3.20
CA CYS A 254 20.78 -2.38 -3.26
C CYS A 254 21.29 -3.36 -4.34
N GLY A 255 20.49 -4.34 -4.76
CA GLY A 255 20.92 -5.29 -5.77
C GLY A 255 21.86 -6.38 -5.21
N LYS A 256 22.57 -7.03 -6.13
CA LYS A 256 23.51 -8.13 -5.87
C LYS A 256 24.46 -7.92 -4.67
N PRO A 257 25.02 -6.72 -4.40
CA PRO A 257 25.88 -6.49 -3.23
C PRO A 257 25.22 -6.81 -1.88
N CYS A 258 23.90 -6.65 -1.77
CA CYS A 258 23.15 -6.87 -0.54
C CYS A 258 22.39 -8.22 -0.50
N ASN A 259 22.63 -9.14 -1.44
CA ASN A 259 21.87 -10.40 -1.55
C ASN A 259 21.86 -11.21 -0.24
N LYS A 260 23.02 -11.34 0.43
CA LYS A 260 23.12 -12.07 1.72
C LYS A 260 22.20 -11.47 2.79
N GLU A 261 22.12 -10.15 2.84
CA GLU A 261 21.28 -9.43 3.79
C GLU A 261 19.80 -9.56 3.42
N PHE A 262 19.47 -9.43 2.13
CA PHE A 262 18.13 -9.66 1.64
C PHE A 262 17.62 -11.06 1.99
N THR A 263 18.41 -12.11 1.74
CA THR A 263 18.02 -13.49 2.09
C THR A 263 17.78 -13.64 3.58
N ARG A 264 18.66 -13.08 4.42
CA ARG A 264 18.52 -13.10 5.88
C ARG A 264 17.23 -12.41 6.34
N LEU A 265 16.96 -11.20 5.85
CA LEU A 265 15.79 -10.42 6.22
C LEU A 265 14.50 -11.09 5.72
N SER A 266 14.51 -11.63 4.49
CA SER A 266 13.39 -12.41 3.93
C SER A 266 13.02 -13.58 4.84
N GLN A 267 14.03 -14.35 5.29
CA GLN A 267 13.81 -15.48 6.21
C GLN A 267 13.34 -15.05 7.59
N SER A 268 13.78 -13.88 8.09
CA SER A 268 13.32 -13.33 9.36
C SER A 268 11.83 -13.02 9.30
N ILE A 269 11.41 -12.28 8.27
CA ILE A 269 10.02 -11.85 8.10
C ILE A 269 9.08 -13.06 7.93
N GLN A 270 9.51 -14.10 7.20
CA GLN A 270 8.77 -15.38 7.10
C GLN A 270 8.53 -16.05 8.45
N LYS A 271 9.54 -16.06 9.33
CA LYS A 271 9.43 -16.73 10.64
C LYS A 271 8.47 -15.99 11.56
N ASP A 272 8.45 -14.66 11.50
CA ASP A 272 7.57 -13.85 12.32
C ASP A 272 6.11 -14.06 11.94
N GLU A 273 5.79 -14.08 10.64
CA GLU A 273 4.44 -14.35 10.14
C GLU A 273 3.96 -15.76 10.55
N ALA A 274 4.80 -16.78 10.38
CA ALA A 274 4.48 -18.13 10.80
C ALA A 274 4.23 -18.23 12.33
N SER A 275 4.88 -17.38 13.12
CA SER A 275 4.67 -17.31 14.57
C SER A 275 3.37 -16.61 14.93
N LEU A 276 3.01 -15.53 14.22
CA LEU A 276 1.74 -14.80 14.39
C LEU A 276 0.53 -15.66 14.01
N LEU A 277 0.60 -16.39 12.88
CA LEU A 277 -0.47 -17.30 12.46
C LEU A 277 -0.70 -18.43 13.48
N LYS A 278 0.37 -18.95 14.09
CA LYS A 278 0.25 -19.96 15.16
C LYS A 278 -0.37 -19.38 16.42
N ALA A 279 -0.02 -18.15 16.80
CA ALA A 279 -0.60 -17.49 17.96
C ALA A 279 -2.11 -17.26 17.78
N GLY A 280 -2.54 -16.75 16.61
CA GLY A 280 -3.97 -16.52 16.32
C GLY A 280 -4.82 -17.79 16.32
N GLN A 281 -4.28 -18.94 15.87
CA GLN A 281 -4.99 -20.22 15.92
C GLN A 281 -5.21 -20.76 17.34
N ILE A 282 -4.37 -20.38 18.30
CA ILE A 282 -4.50 -20.81 19.70
C ILE A 282 -5.66 -20.06 20.37
N ASP A 283 -5.85 -18.78 20.05
CA ASP A 283 -6.91 -17.97 20.65
C ASP A 283 -8.30 -18.39 20.14
N PHE A 284 -8.44 -18.68 18.84
CA PHE A 284 -9.71 -19.19 18.29
C PHE A 284 -10.16 -20.52 18.92
N LYS A 285 -9.23 -21.41 19.29
CA LYS A 285 -9.58 -22.70 19.94
C LYS A 285 -10.02 -22.57 21.40
N LYS A 286 -9.68 -21.47 22.08
CA LYS A 286 -10.09 -21.25 23.48
C LYS A 286 -11.49 -20.65 23.58
N GLU A 287 -11.95 -19.94 22.56
CA GLU A 287 -13.26 -19.30 22.55
C GLU A 287 -14.40 -20.33 22.39
N ASP A 288 -14.19 -21.38 21.58
CA ASP A 288 -15.17 -22.46 21.38
C ASP A 288 -15.37 -23.39 22.60
N GLN A 289 -14.43 -23.43 23.55
CA GLN A 289 -14.53 -24.31 24.73
C GLN A 289 -15.29 -23.70 25.91
N ASN A 290 -15.65 -22.42 25.86
CA ASN A 290 -16.38 -21.73 26.92
C ASN A 290 -17.85 -21.45 26.58
N SER A 291 -18.40 -22.05 25.51
CA SER A 291 -19.84 -21.96 25.25
C SER A 291 -20.61 -22.81 26.27
N PRO A 292 -21.41 -22.22 27.18
CA PRO A 292 -22.16 -23.00 28.16
C PRO A 292 -23.17 -23.89 27.44
N ALA A 293 -23.18 -25.17 27.81
CA ALA A 293 -24.25 -26.08 27.41
C ALA A 293 -25.55 -25.61 28.07
N ASN A 294 -26.45 -25.02 27.27
CA ASN A 294 -27.84 -24.76 27.63
C ASN A 294 -28.73 -25.91 27.12
#